data_AF-A0A348MTZ3-F1
#
_entry.id   AF-A0A348MTZ3-F1
#
_cell.length_a   1.000
_cell.length_b   1.000
_cell.length_c   1.000
_cell.angle_alpha   90.00
_cell.angle_beta   90.00
_cell.angle_gamma   90.00
#
_symmetry.space_group_name_H-M   'P 1'
#
loop_
_entity.id
_entity.type
_entity.pdbx_description
1 polymer ?
#
loop_
_entity_poly.entity_id
_entity_poly.type
_entity_poly.pdbx_seq_one_letter_code
_entity_poly.pdbx_strand_id
1 'polypeptide(L)'
;MGMTCVALPVMAAEEENKKDDAEVIVVVGSRAAPRSVADSPVPIDVISGNELMANGPSDMATLLRTVTPSYNVNAQAISDGATIVRPANLRGLSPDSTLVLINGKRRHKGSIIAFSGGGIADGAQSPDVSTIPAIALKQVEVLRDGASAQYGSDAVAGVINFVLNDNDSGGMIEAKMGAFSEGDGELITISGNVGLPLSDNGFINLSFESNQQDATSRSTQRSDAQGLIDAGNSDVRTPAAQVWGSPEISDDLKLFVNAGIDLDGDSEAYLFG
;
A
#
# COMPACT_ATOMS: atom_id res chain seq x y z
N MET A 1 11.99 14.45 -15.26
CA MET A 1 10.91 14.38 -14.24
C MET A 1 10.16 15.69 -14.31
N GLY A 2 8.98 15.69 -14.92
CA GLY A 2 8.13 16.87 -15.01
C GLY A 2 6.70 16.41 -14.76
N MET A 3 6.29 16.43 -13.49
CA MET A 3 4.93 16.13 -13.08
C MET A 3 4.13 17.44 -13.20
N THR A 4 3.13 17.47 -14.07
CA THR A 4 2.24 18.62 -14.19
C THR A 4 1.00 18.33 -13.35
N CYS A 5 0.94 18.90 -12.14
CA CYS A 5 -0.23 18.86 -11.29
C CYS A 5 -1.21 19.94 -11.77
N VAL A 6 -2.42 19.56 -12.18
CA VAL A 6 -3.52 20.50 -12.44
C VAL A 6 -4.49 20.39 -11.26
N ALA A 7 -4.33 21.25 -10.26
CA ALA A 7 -5.30 21.43 -9.19
C ALA A 7 -6.28 22.54 -9.59
N LEU A 8 -7.58 22.26 -9.61
CA LEU A 8 -8.62 23.29 -9.71
C LEU A 8 -8.93 23.81 -8.30
N PRO A 9 -8.95 25.14 -8.07
CA PRO A 9 -9.19 25.69 -6.75
C PRO A 9 -10.68 25.58 -6.40
N VAL A 10 -10.99 24.83 -5.35
CA VAL A 10 -12.23 25.03 -4.59
C VAL A 10 -11.96 26.16 -3.61
N MET A 11 -12.68 27.28 -3.74
CA MET A 11 -12.64 28.36 -2.75
C MET A 11 -13.35 27.88 -1.48
N ALA A 12 -12.57 27.54 -0.46
CA ALA A 12 -13.02 27.44 0.93
C ALA A 12 -12.26 28.50 1.75
N ALA A 13 -12.96 29.21 2.62
CA ALA A 13 -12.43 30.31 3.42
C ALA A 13 -11.28 29.83 4.35
N GLU A 14 -10.21 30.62 4.42
CA GLU A 14 -9.11 30.42 5.36
C GLU A 14 -9.59 30.71 6.79
N GLU A 15 -9.79 29.67 7.60
CA GLU A 15 -9.64 29.78 9.04
C GLU A 15 -8.18 29.53 9.42
N GLU A 16 -7.57 30.47 10.15
CA GLU A 16 -6.26 30.34 10.80
C GLU A 16 -6.26 29.11 11.70
N ASN A 17 -5.75 27.98 11.20
CA ASN A 17 -5.61 26.77 11.99
C ASN A 17 -4.34 26.87 12.84
N LYS A 18 -4.52 27.15 14.13
CA LYS A 18 -3.48 26.98 15.14
C LYS A 18 -2.95 25.55 15.04
N LYS A 19 -1.63 25.40 14.84
CA LYS A 19 -0.92 24.14 15.12
C LYS A 19 -1.02 23.88 16.62
N ASP A 20 -2.10 23.26 17.06
CA ASP A 20 -2.02 22.42 18.25
C ASP A 20 -1.11 21.24 17.87
N ASP A 21 -0.13 20.94 18.72
CA ASP A 21 0.63 19.70 18.70
C ASP A 21 -0.37 18.55 19.01
N ALA A 22 -1.20 18.22 18.03
CA ALA A 22 -2.15 17.13 18.13
C ALA A 22 -1.35 15.85 18.34
N GLU A 23 -1.50 15.28 19.53
CA GLU A 23 -0.79 14.07 19.93
C GLU A 23 -1.14 12.96 18.93
N VAL A 24 -0.12 12.43 18.24
CA VAL A 24 -0.33 11.35 17.26
C VAL A 24 -0.63 10.07 18.01
N ILE A 25 -1.91 9.70 18.03
CA ILE A 25 -2.41 8.50 18.69
C ILE A 25 -2.02 7.26 17.88
N VAL A 26 -1.49 6.25 18.56
CA VAL A 26 -1.06 4.98 17.98
C VAL A 26 -1.77 3.81 18.64
N VAL A 27 -2.20 2.85 17.83
CA VAL A 27 -2.90 1.64 18.29
C VAL A 27 -1.95 0.44 18.44
N VAL A 28 -0.90 0.33 17.62
CA VAL A 28 0.09 -0.77 17.74
C VAL A 28 1.07 -0.63 18.91
N GLY A 29 1.58 -1.77 19.39
CA GLY A 29 2.64 -1.82 20.40
C GLY A 29 2.15 -1.72 21.85
N SER A 30 0.84 -1.53 22.06
CA SER A 30 0.17 -1.52 23.36
C SER A 30 -1.10 -2.37 23.32
N ARG A 31 -1.42 -3.05 24.43
CA ARG A 31 -2.74 -3.66 24.67
C ARG A 31 -3.66 -2.77 25.53
N ALA A 32 -3.14 -1.65 26.03
CA ALA A 32 -3.88 -0.64 26.75
C ALA A 32 -4.47 0.39 25.78
N ALA A 33 -5.15 1.42 26.30
CA ALA A 33 -5.67 2.51 25.49
C ALA A 33 -4.60 3.06 24.52
N PRO A 34 -5.00 3.48 23.30
CA PRO A 34 -4.10 4.10 22.33
C PRO A 34 -3.30 5.23 22.99
N ARG A 35 -2.01 5.30 22.69
CA ARG A 35 -1.07 6.24 23.31
C ARG A 35 -0.28 6.98 22.24
N SER A 36 0.36 8.09 22.60
CA SER A 36 1.19 8.79 21.65
C SER A 36 2.50 8.09 21.34
N VAL A 37 3.07 8.41 20.19
CA VAL A 37 4.42 7.97 19.81
C VAL A 37 5.46 8.36 20.87
N ALA A 38 5.34 9.57 21.43
CA ALA A 38 6.28 10.11 22.41
C ALA A 38 6.34 9.29 23.71
N ASP A 39 5.21 8.70 24.10
CA ASP A 39 5.11 7.87 25.28
C ASP A 39 5.49 6.40 25.01
N SER A 40 5.55 5.96 23.75
CA SER A 40 5.82 4.57 23.40
C SER A 40 7.23 4.12 23.80
N PRO A 41 7.40 2.97 24.50
CA PRO A 41 8.72 2.42 24.81
C PRO A 41 9.39 1.74 23.61
N VAL A 42 8.67 1.57 22.49
CA VAL A 42 9.12 0.89 21.28
C VAL A 42 9.07 1.83 20.07
N PRO A 43 9.98 1.68 19.09
CA PRO A 43 10.02 2.54 17.91
C PRO A 43 8.83 2.27 16.98
N ILE A 44 7.96 3.26 16.84
CA ILE A 44 6.80 3.22 15.95
C ILE A 44 6.89 4.39 14.98
N ASP A 45 6.83 4.10 13.69
CA ASP A 45 6.67 5.11 12.65
C ASP A 45 5.17 5.27 12.37
N VAL A 46 4.68 6.51 12.31
CA VAL A 46 3.29 6.80 11.95
C VAL A 46 3.31 7.63 10.68
N ILE A 47 2.72 7.08 9.62
CA ILE A 47 2.64 7.72 8.32
C ILE A 47 1.19 8.10 8.09
N SER A 48 0.92 9.40 7.97
CA SER A 48 -0.46 9.88 7.74
C SER A 48 -0.96 9.51 6.35
N GLY A 49 -2.28 9.37 6.19
CA GLY A 49 -2.92 9.15 4.88
C GLY A 49 -2.56 10.25 3.88
N ASN A 50 -2.51 11.50 4.33
CA ASN A 50 -2.09 12.65 3.52
C ASN A 50 -0.64 12.51 3.03
N GLU A 51 0.27 12.01 3.87
CA GLU A 51 1.66 11.76 3.47
C GLU A 51 1.74 10.63 2.43
N LEU A 52 0.97 9.55 2.61
CA LEU A 52 0.89 8.46 1.62
C LEU A 52 0.36 8.98 0.28
N MET A 53 -0.66 9.83 0.30
CA MET A 53 -1.23 10.44 -0.90
C MET A 53 -0.31 11.46 -1.56
N ALA A 54 0.46 12.23 -0.79
CA ALA A 54 1.40 13.21 -1.31
C ALA A 54 2.59 12.57 -2.07
N ASN A 55 2.80 11.27 -1.90
CA ASN A 55 3.85 10.53 -2.60
C ASN A 55 3.43 10.14 -4.04
N GLY A 56 4.43 10.02 -4.91
CA GLY A 56 4.26 9.79 -6.34
C GLY A 56 3.73 8.40 -6.73
N PRO A 57 4.23 7.29 -6.16
CA PRO A 57 3.72 5.95 -6.50
C PRO A 57 2.24 5.78 -6.11
N SER A 58 1.43 5.15 -6.96
CA SER A 58 0.06 4.74 -6.61
C SER A 58 0.02 3.40 -5.85
N ASP A 59 1.03 2.55 -6.05
CA ASP A 59 1.10 1.24 -5.41
C ASP A 59 1.57 1.31 -3.93
N MET A 60 0.76 0.74 -3.03
CA MET A 60 0.96 0.76 -1.58
C MET A 60 2.32 0.20 -1.15
N ALA A 61 2.78 -0.91 -1.73
CA ALA A 61 4.08 -1.47 -1.35
C ALA A 61 5.25 -0.53 -1.70
N THR A 62 5.17 0.14 -2.85
CA THR A 62 6.17 1.15 -3.24
C THR A 62 6.09 2.40 -2.37
N LEU A 63 4.88 2.82 -2.01
CA LEU A 63 4.64 3.92 -1.07
C LEU A 63 5.31 3.64 0.26
N LEU A 64 5.04 2.49 0.88
CA LEU A 64 5.64 2.11 2.17
C LEU A 64 7.16 2.07 2.14
N ARG A 65 7.77 1.60 1.04
CA ARG A 65 9.22 1.64 0.86
C ARG A 65 9.79 3.06 0.85
N THR A 66 9.02 4.04 0.38
CA THR A 66 9.46 5.43 0.27
C THR A 66 9.45 6.11 1.65
N VAL A 67 8.43 5.83 2.46
CA VAL A 67 8.22 6.46 3.77
C VAL A 67 8.81 5.68 4.95
N THR A 68 9.03 4.37 4.80
CA THR A 68 9.53 3.49 5.87
C THR A 68 10.90 2.91 5.54
N PRO A 69 12.00 3.42 6.13
CA PRO A 69 13.36 2.99 5.78
C PRO A 69 13.65 1.49 6.00
N SER A 70 12.97 0.85 6.96
CA SER A 70 13.15 -0.58 7.24
C SER A 70 12.31 -1.50 6.37
N TYR A 71 11.40 -0.95 5.56
CA TYR A 71 10.54 -1.69 4.64
C TYR A 71 11.21 -1.75 3.26
N ASN A 72 11.43 -2.95 2.76
CA ASN A 72 12.03 -3.16 1.45
C ASN A 72 11.13 -4.01 0.56
N VAL A 73 10.84 -3.51 -0.62
CA VAL A 73 10.16 -4.24 -1.69
C VAL A 73 10.84 -3.92 -3.02
N ASN A 74 10.88 -4.89 -3.92
CA ASN A 74 11.48 -4.73 -5.24
C ASN A 74 10.49 -5.17 -6.32
N ALA A 75 10.48 -4.48 -7.45
CA ALA A 75 9.73 -4.91 -8.62
C ALA A 75 10.30 -6.24 -9.13
N GLN A 76 9.43 -7.22 -9.34
CA GLN A 76 9.81 -8.54 -9.82
C GLN A 76 9.26 -8.75 -11.24
N ALA A 77 9.91 -8.20 -12.25
CA ALA A 77 9.39 -8.19 -13.63
C ALA A 77 9.14 -9.60 -14.22
N ILE A 78 9.78 -10.65 -13.66
CA ILE A 78 9.73 -12.02 -14.18
C ILE A 78 9.72 -13.00 -13.00
N SER A 79 8.69 -12.91 -12.16
CA SER A 79 8.57 -13.78 -10.98
C SER A 79 7.15 -14.32 -10.79
N ASP A 80 6.47 -14.66 -11.88
CA ASP A 80 5.12 -15.23 -11.86
C ASP A 80 4.18 -14.41 -10.95
N GLY A 81 3.48 -15.03 -10.00
CA GLY A 81 2.58 -14.33 -9.08
C GLY A 81 3.25 -13.26 -8.21
N ALA A 82 4.55 -13.35 -7.93
CA ALA A 82 5.27 -12.32 -7.16
C ALA A 82 5.53 -11.03 -7.97
N THR A 83 5.20 -11.02 -9.27
CA THR A 83 5.07 -9.80 -10.08
C THR A 83 3.88 -8.96 -9.61
N ILE A 84 2.81 -9.61 -9.13
CA ILE A 84 1.55 -8.99 -8.70
C ILE A 84 1.56 -8.78 -7.18
N VAL A 85 1.73 -9.87 -6.41
CA VAL A 85 1.80 -9.82 -4.95
C VAL A 85 3.27 -9.78 -4.54
N ARG A 86 3.79 -8.56 -4.41
CA ARG A 86 5.23 -8.37 -4.21
C ARG A 86 5.60 -8.62 -2.75
N PRO A 87 6.49 -9.58 -2.46
CA PRO A 87 6.91 -9.85 -1.10
C PRO A 87 7.75 -8.69 -0.58
N ALA A 88 7.34 -8.13 0.56
CA ALA A 88 8.06 -7.07 1.23
C ALA A 88 8.71 -7.57 2.51
N ASN A 89 9.94 -7.14 2.74
CA ASN A 89 10.73 -7.49 3.90
C ASN A 89 10.73 -6.31 4.87
N LEU A 90 10.63 -6.61 6.17
CA LEU A 90 10.85 -5.64 7.23
C LEU A 90 12.12 -6.02 7.97
N ARG A 91 13.07 -5.08 8.09
CA ARG A 91 14.36 -5.28 8.79
C ARG A 91 15.20 -6.47 8.25
N GLY A 92 15.05 -6.76 6.96
CA GLY A 92 15.79 -7.86 6.31
C GLY A 92 15.34 -9.27 6.70
N LEU A 93 14.14 -9.41 7.26
CA LEU A 93 13.53 -10.70 7.55
C LEU A 93 12.49 -11.07 6.51
N SER A 94 12.12 -12.35 6.46
CA SER A 94 11.11 -12.88 5.55
C SER A 94 9.79 -12.10 5.66
N PRO A 95 9.04 -11.94 4.55
CA PRO A 95 7.71 -11.32 4.57
C PRO A 95 6.72 -12.01 5.51
N ASP A 96 6.91 -13.30 5.80
CA ASP A 96 6.10 -14.05 6.78
C ASP A 96 6.39 -13.68 8.24
N SER A 97 7.51 -13.01 8.49
CA SER A 97 7.90 -12.53 9.82
C SER A 97 7.37 -11.14 10.13
N THR A 98 6.55 -10.55 9.26
CA THR A 98 5.87 -9.27 9.50
C THR A 98 4.37 -9.49 9.60
N LEU A 99 3.77 -9.02 10.69
CA LEU A 99 2.33 -9.07 10.87
C LEU A 99 1.67 -7.86 10.23
N VAL A 100 0.68 -8.09 9.38
CA VAL A 100 -0.18 -7.04 8.83
C VAL A 100 -1.51 -7.02 9.56
N LEU A 101 -1.91 -5.83 10.01
CA LEU A 101 -3.19 -5.54 10.65
C LEU A 101 -3.98 -4.51 9.83
N ILE A 102 -5.31 -4.60 9.87
CA ILE A 102 -6.22 -3.54 9.44
C ILE A 102 -7.10 -3.22 10.65
N ASN A 103 -7.12 -1.95 11.07
CA ASN A 103 -7.79 -1.49 12.30
C ASN A 103 -7.45 -2.39 13.52
N GLY A 104 -6.18 -2.75 13.66
CA GLY A 104 -5.70 -3.62 14.74
C GLY A 104 -6.09 -5.10 14.64
N LYS A 105 -6.86 -5.52 13.62
CA LYS A 105 -7.23 -6.93 13.39
C LYS A 105 -6.33 -7.56 12.32
N ARG A 106 -5.98 -8.82 12.50
CA ARG A 106 -5.05 -9.53 11.63
C ARG A 106 -5.60 -9.70 10.21
N ARG A 107 -4.80 -9.29 9.21
CA ARG A 107 -5.11 -9.50 7.80
C ARG A 107 -4.77 -10.93 7.38
N HIS A 108 -5.61 -11.54 6.53
CA HIS A 108 -5.37 -12.88 5.98
C HIS A 108 -4.18 -12.86 5.00
N LYS A 109 -3.45 -13.98 4.93
CA LYS A 109 -2.36 -14.19 3.97
C LYS A 109 -2.90 -14.32 2.55
N GLY A 110 -2.11 -13.92 1.55
CA GLY A 110 -2.46 -14.12 0.14
C GLY A 110 -2.40 -15.60 -0.28
N SER A 111 -2.80 -15.89 -1.52
CA SER A 111 -2.73 -17.22 -2.14
C SER A 111 -1.46 -17.47 -2.96
N ILE A 112 -0.60 -16.45 -3.11
CA ILE A 112 0.56 -16.48 -4.00
C ILE A 112 1.82 -16.84 -3.24
N ILE A 113 2.43 -17.99 -3.54
CA ILE A 113 3.76 -18.42 -3.08
C ILE A 113 4.83 -17.77 -3.92
N ALA A 114 5.64 -16.92 -3.27
CA ALA A 114 6.79 -16.29 -3.87
C ALA A 114 7.92 -17.30 -4.06
N PHE A 115 7.84 -18.14 -5.10
CA PHE A 115 8.88 -19.13 -5.42
C PHE A 115 10.18 -18.52 -5.94
N SER A 116 10.13 -17.30 -6.48
CA SER A 116 11.27 -16.57 -7.03
C SER A 116 11.31 -15.14 -6.50
N GLY A 117 10.94 -14.97 -5.22
CA GLY A 117 10.83 -13.66 -4.55
C GLY A 117 12.17 -12.96 -4.29
N GLY A 118 13.29 -13.60 -4.58
CA GLY A 118 14.63 -12.98 -4.52
C GLY A 118 15.38 -13.31 -3.22
N GLY A 119 15.38 -14.58 -2.80
CA GLY A 119 16.15 -15.07 -1.66
C GLY A 119 15.35 -15.03 -0.37
N ILE A 120 15.40 -13.92 0.39
CA ILE A 120 14.77 -13.81 1.73
C ILE A 120 13.25 -14.03 1.68
N ALA A 121 12.64 -13.73 0.52
CA ALA A 121 11.22 -13.90 0.27
C ALA A 121 10.84 -15.26 -0.35
N ASP A 122 11.81 -16.14 -0.65
CA ASP A 122 11.53 -17.40 -1.33
C ASP A 122 10.71 -18.33 -0.43
N GLY A 123 9.56 -18.78 -0.94
CA GLY A 123 8.59 -19.59 -0.22
C GLY A 123 7.65 -18.80 0.69
N ALA A 124 7.74 -17.47 0.74
CA ALA A 124 6.95 -16.67 1.66
C ALA A 124 5.47 -16.53 1.25
N GLN A 125 4.57 -16.40 2.25
CA GLN A 125 3.11 -16.19 2.13
C GLN A 125 2.61 -14.94 2.88
N SER A 126 3.04 -13.76 2.45
CA SER A 126 2.60 -12.51 3.09
C SER A 126 1.18 -12.08 2.68
N PRO A 127 0.44 -11.34 3.52
CA PRO A 127 -0.74 -10.60 3.10
C PRO A 127 -0.45 -9.61 1.96
N ASP A 128 -1.38 -9.50 1.01
CA ASP A 128 -1.27 -8.55 -0.10
C ASP A 128 -1.78 -7.16 0.30
N VAL A 129 -0.84 -6.24 0.51
CA VAL A 129 -1.14 -4.84 0.88
C VAL A 129 -1.49 -3.96 -0.31
N SER A 130 -1.24 -4.41 -1.56
CA SER A 130 -1.53 -3.62 -2.76
C SER A 130 -3.03 -3.40 -2.97
N THR A 131 -3.85 -4.27 -2.35
CA THR A 131 -5.31 -4.20 -2.34
C THR A 131 -5.88 -3.04 -1.52
N ILE A 132 -5.10 -2.45 -0.60
CA ILE A 132 -5.55 -1.38 0.29
C ILE A 132 -5.16 -0.03 -0.34
N PRO A 133 -6.13 0.78 -0.83
CA PRO A 133 -5.82 2.06 -1.45
C PRO A 133 -5.44 3.10 -0.40
N ALA A 134 -4.51 4.01 -0.74
CA ALA A 134 -4.04 5.03 0.20
C ALA A 134 -5.16 5.99 0.65
N ILE A 135 -6.12 6.26 -0.24
CA ILE A 135 -7.30 7.12 0.02
C ILE A 135 -8.21 6.57 1.15
N ALA A 136 -8.14 5.26 1.42
CA ALA A 136 -8.92 4.62 2.48
C ALA A 136 -8.26 4.75 3.86
N LEU A 137 -7.02 5.25 3.94
CA LEU A 137 -6.22 5.24 5.15
C LEU A 137 -6.24 6.60 5.85
N LYS A 138 -6.43 6.54 7.17
CA LYS A 138 -6.14 7.64 8.07
C LYS A 138 -4.65 7.71 8.36
N GLN A 139 -4.05 6.56 8.65
CA GLN A 139 -2.62 6.41 8.89
C GLN A 139 -2.16 4.96 8.73
N VAL A 140 -0.86 4.77 8.59
CA VAL A 140 -0.17 3.49 8.71
C VAL A 140 0.81 3.56 9.86
N GLU A 141 0.74 2.59 10.76
CA GLU A 141 1.61 2.48 11.91
C GLU A 141 2.57 1.31 11.68
N VAL A 142 3.88 1.58 11.73
CA VAL A 142 4.92 0.56 11.57
C VAL A 142 5.68 0.41 12.88
N LEU A 143 5.41 -0.68 13.59
CA LEU A 143 6.17 -1.10 14.76
C LEU A 143 7.43 -1.84 14.29
N ARG A 144 8.59 -1.23 14.48
CA ARG A 144 9.90 -1.77 14.06
C ARG A 144 10.56 -2.62 15.15
N ASP A 145 9.76 -3.26 16.01
CA ASP A 145 10.22 -4.13 17.08
C ASP A 145 9.54 -5.50 17.03
N GLY A 146 10.21 -6.52 17.57
CA GLY A 146 9.63 -7.86 17.68
C GLY A 146 8.47 -7.85 18.67
N ALA A 147 7.26 -8.13 18.20
CA ALA A 147 6.04 -8.06 18.98
C ALA A 147 5.37 -9.44 19.13
N SER A 148 6.14 -10.53 18.98
CA SER A 148 5.60 -11.89 18.98
C SER A 148 4.92 -12.31 20.28
N ALA A 149 5.33 -11.75 21.41
CA ALA A 149 4.66 -11.99 22.70
C ALA A 149 3.21 -11.45 22.72
N GLN A 150 2.93 -10.39 21.95
CA GLN A 150 1.63 -9.75 21.90
C GLN A 150 0.77 -10.27 20.75
N TYR A 151 1.38 -10.48 19.57
CA TYR A 151 0.65 -10.77 18.34
C TYR A 151 0.97 -12.14 17.68
N GLY A 152 1.86 -12.93 18.28
CA GLY A 152 2.22 -14.27 17.81
C GLY A 152 3.43 -14.34 16.88
N SER A 153 3.72 -15.54 16.37
CA SER A 153 4.95 -15.87 15.63
C SER A 153 5.22 -15.04 14.38
N ASP A 154 4.19 -14.41 13.80
CA ASP A 154 4.36 -13.65 12.56
C ASP A 154 4.83 -12.21 12.82
N ALA A 155 4.91 -11.78 14.08
CA ALA A 155 5.35 -10.43 14.46
C ALA A 155 6.82 -10.39 14.93
N VAL A 156 7.71 -11.18 14.32
CA VAL A 156 9.14 -11.25 14.70
C VAL A 156 9.91 -10.03 14.17
N ALA A 157 9.68 -9.66 12.91
CA ALA A 157 10.26 -8.48 12.30
C ALA A 157 9.58 -7.20 12.78
N GLY A 158 8.26 -7.26 12.93
CA GLY A 158 7.45 -6.12 13.35
C GLY A 158 5.98 -6.28 13.02
N VAL A 159 5.25 -5.18 13.14
CA VAL A 159 3.82 -5.07 12.84
C VAL A 159 3.59 -3.86 11.95
N ILE A 160 2.79 -4.02 10.91
CA ILE A 160 2.28 -2.93 10.08
C ILE A 160 0.77 -2.89 10.26
N ASN A 161 0.24 -1.79 10.80
CA ASN A 161 -1.19 -1.61 11.00
C ASN A 161 -1.71 -0.50 10.09
N PHE A 162 -2.62 -0.88 9.21
CA PHE A 162 -3.37 0.02 8.35
C PHE A 162 -4.60 0.50 9.11
N VAL A 163 -4.62 1.77 9.48
CA VAL A 163 -5.77 2.41 10.14
C VAL A 163 -6.61 3.07 9.07
N LEU A 164 -7.82 2.58 8.87
CA LEU A 164 -8.75 3.09 7.87
C LEU A 164 -9.38 4.40 8.33
N ASN A 165 -9.81 5.23 7.37
CA ASN A 165 -10.56 6.45 7.65
C ASN A 165 -11.87 6.12 8.37
N ASP A 166 -12.11 6.85 9.47
CA ASP A 166 -13.26 6.75 10.37
C ASP A 166 -14.09 8.03 10.40
N ASN A 167 -13.81 8.97 9.49
CA ASN A 167 -14.58 10.21 9.36
C ASN A 167 -16.04 9.90 9.02
N ASP A 168 -16.96 10.53 9.75
CA ASP A 168 -18.41 10.47 9.55
C ASP A 168 -18.93 11.52 8.56
N SER A 169 -18.04 12.35 8.01
CA SER A 169 -18.43 13.46 7.15
C SER A 169 -17.27 13.89 6.26
N GLY A 170 -17.62 14.63 5.20
CA GLY A 170 -16.67 15.09 4.19
C GLY A 170 -16.26 14.00 3.20
N GLY A 171 -15.34 14.36 2.31
CA GLY A 171 -14.85 13.47 1.29
C GLY A 171 -13.72 14.09 0.49
N MET A 172 -13.04 13.24 -0.26
CA MET A 172 -11.90 13.59 -1.09
C MET A 172 -11.98 12.85 -2.42
N ILE A 173 -11.58 13.51 -3.49
CA ILE A 173 -11.33 12.87 -4.78
C ILE A 173 -9.93 13.30 -5.22
N GLU A 174 -9.17 12.34 -5.72
CA GLU A 174 -7.84 12.56 -6.26
C GLU A 174 -7.74 11.92 -7.65
N ALA A 175 -7.03 12.60 -8.55
CA ALA A 175 -6.64 12.06 -9.83
C ALA A 175 -5.12 12.25 -10.00
N LYS A 176 -4.40 11.16 -10.25
CA LYS A 176 -2.98 11.13 -10.56
C LYS A 176 -2.79 10.69 -11.99
N MET A 177 -1.91 11.36 -12.71
CA MET A 177 -1.48 10.98 -14.05
C MET A 177 0.04 11.08 -14.15
N GLY A 178 0.67 10.15 -14.86
CA GLY A 178 2.11 10.12 -15.04
C GLY A 178 2.54 9.24 -16.21
N ALA A 179 3.79 9.39 -16.65
CA ALA A 179 4.42 8.51 -17.63
C ALA A 179 5.94 8.53 -17.41
N PHE A 180 6.65 7.54 -17.95
CA PHE A 180 8.12 7.52 -17.92
C PHE A 180 8.71 8.48 -18.94
N SER A 181 9.97 8.88 -18.74
CA SER A 181 10.68 9.80 -19.65
C SER A 181 10.89 9.26 -21.06
N GLU A 182 10.83 7.94 -21.23
CA GLU A 182 10.88 7.27 -22.54
C GLU A 182 9.55 7.34 -23.30
N GLY A 183 8.52 7.96 -22.72
CA GLY A 183 7.20 8.12 -23.34
C GLY A 183 6.32 6.87 -23.26
N ASP A 184 6.61 5.96 -22.33
CA ASP A 184 5.83 4.75 -22.08
C ASP A 184 5.35 4.67 -20.62
N GLY A 185 4.54 3.64 -20.32
CA GLY A 185 4.01 3.39 -18.97
C GLY A 185 3.14 4.53 -18.46
N GLU A 186 2.25 5.04 -19.30
CA GLU A 186 1.20 5.97 -18.87
C GLU A 186 0.44 5.35 -17.69
N LEU A 187 0.27 6.13 -16.63
CA LEU A 187 -0.37 5.76 -15.39
C LEU A 187 -1.50 6.76 -15.14
N ILE A 188 -2.71 6.26 -14.93
CA ILE A 188 -3.86 7.05 -14.50
C ILE A 188 -4.45 6.38 -13.26
N THR A 189 -4.51 7.11 -12.15
CA THR A 189 -5.16 6.66 -10.93
C THR A 189 -6.25 7.66 -10.56
N ILE A 190 -7.48 7.19 -10.36
CA ILE A 190 -8.60 8.00 -9.86
C ILE A 190 -9.07 7.36 -8.56
N SER A 191 -9.06 8.12 -7.47
CA SER A 191 -9.45 7.63 -6.16
C SER A 191 -10.43 8.58 -5.49
N GLY A 192 -11.25 8.05 -4.60
CA GLY A 192 -12.20 8.83 -3.84
C GLY A 192 -12.51 8.20 -2.49
N ASN A 193 -12.86 9.07 -1.54
CA ASN A 193 -13.27 8.73 -0.19
C ASN A 193 -14.46 9.60 0.22
N VAL A 194 -15.42 9.02 0.92
CA VAL A 194 -16.53 9.76 1.53
C VAL A 194 -16.86 9.16 2.89
N GLY A 195 -16.97 10.04 3.89
CA GLY A 195 -17.49 9.73 5.22
C GLY A 195 -18.95 10.12 5.33
N LEU A 196 -19.76 9.25 5.92
CA LEU A 196 -21.18 9.49 6.18
C LEU A 196 -21.51 9.06 7.62
N PRO A 197 -22.42 9.78 8.30
CA PRO A 197 -22.87 9.36 9.61
C PRO A 197 -23.81 8.17 9.44
N LEU A 198 -23.59 7.11 10.22
CA LEU A 198 -24.48 5.95 10.26
C LEU A 198 -25.53 6.11 11.38
N SER A 199 -25.14 6.72 12.49
CA SER A 199 -25.96 7.09 13.64
C SER A 199 -25.30 8.25 14.39
N ASP A 200 -25.85 8.67 15.54
CA ASP A 200 -25.25 9.71 16.38
C ASP A 200 -23.84 9.34 16.89
N ASN A 201 -23.55 8.04 17.01
CA ASN A 201 -22.25 7.50 17.47
C ASN A 201 -21.72 6.43 16.49
N GLY A 202 -21.90 6.66 15.19
CA GLY A 202 -21.50 5.67 14.19
C GLY A 202 -21.20 6.29 12.84
N PHE A 203 -20.30 5.65 12.11
CA PHE A 203 -19.82 6.12 10.82
C PHE A 203 -19.85 5.00 9.78
N ILE A 204 -19.93 5.41 8.52
CA ILE A 204 -19.55 4.59 7.38
C ILE A 204 -18.66 5.43 6.47
N ASN A 205 -17.53 4.86 6.11
CA ASN A 205 -16.55 5.44 5.24
C ASN A 205 -16.37 4.54 4.02
N LEU A 206 -16.54 5.11 2.84
CA LEU A 206 -16.49 4.40 1.56
C LEU A 206 -15.32 4.95 0.75
N SER A 207 -14.52 4.04 0.21
CA SER A 207 -13.36 4.36 -0.60
C SER A 207 -13.37 3.58 -1.91
N PHE A 208 -12.91 4.21 -2.97
CA PHE A 208 -12.60 3.54 -4.23
C PHE A 208 -11.29 4.04 -4.81
N GLU A 209 -10.63 3.19 -5.58
CA GLU A 209 -9.47 3.54 -6.40
C GLU A 209 -9.55 2.75 -7.69
N SER A 210 -9.41 3.43 -8.83
CA SER A 210 -9.23 2.81 -10.14
C SER A 210 -7.86 3.17 -10.65
N ASN A 211 -7.10 2.16 -11.06
CA ASN A 211 -5.75 2.31 -11.55
C ASN A 211 -5.61 1.69 -12.94
N GLN A 212 -4.98 2.43 -13.85
CA GLN A 212 -4.65 1.97 -15.20
C GLN A 212 -3.20 2.32 -15.46
N GLN A 213 -2.44 1.34 -15.97
CA GLN A 213 -1.05 1.53 -16.30
C GLN A 213 -0.67 0.79 -17.57
N ASP A 214 -0.03 1.47 -18.52
CA ASP A 214 0.56 0.81 -19.67
C ASP A 214 1.80 -0.01 -19.27
N ALA A 215 2.06 -1.06 -20.05
CA ALA A 215 3.28 -1.84 -19.91
C ALA A 215 4.52 -0.98 -20.24
N THR A 216 5.64 -1.30 -19.59
CA THR A 216 6.95 -0.76 -19.97
C THR A 216 7.89 -1.88 -20.40
N SER A 217 8.89 -1.53 -21.20
CA SER A 217 9.96 -2.46 -21.55
C SER A 217 11.29 -1.73 -21.67
N ARG A 218 12.30 -2.27 -20.99
CA ARG A 218 13.72 -1.86 -21.07
C ARG A 218 14.58 -2.98 -21.64
N SER A 219 13.96 -3.93 -22.33
CA SER A 219 14.64 -5.10 -22.85
C SER A 219 15.45 -4.81 -24.10
N THR A 220 16.60 -5.48 -24.17
CA THR A 220 17.34 -5.68 -25.41
C THR A 220 17.26 -7.15 -25.83
N GLN A 221 17.39 -7.42 -27.12
CA GLN A 221 17.46 -8.81 -27.56
C GLN A 221 18.70 -9.48 -26.99
N ARG A 222 18.52 -10.68 -26.43
CA ARG A 222 19.65 -11.46 -25.90
C ARG A 222 20.46 -12.05 -27.05
N SER A 223 21.78 -12.15 -26.87
CA SER A 223 22.69 -12.65 -27.92
C SER A 223 22.42 -14.10 -28.32
N ASP A 224 22.01 -14.95 -27.36
CA ASP A 224 21.63 -16.35 -27.62
C ASP A 224 20.32 -16.45 -28.42
N ALA A 225 19.32 -15.64 -28.07
CA ALA A 225 18.07 -15.53 -28.82
C ALA A 225 18.30 -14.97 -30.24
N GLN A 226 19.19 -13.99 -30.39
CA GLN A 226 19.57 -13.46 -31.70
C GLN A 226 20.24 -14.53 -32.57
N GLY A 227 21.14 -15.35 -32.00
CA GLY A 227 21.77 -16.45 -32.74
C GLY A 227 20.76 -17.48 -33.28
N LEU A 228 19.66 -17.71 -32.57
CA LEU A 228 18.58 -18.57 -33.05
C LEU A 228 17.81 -17.92 -34.22
N ILE A 229 17.53 -16.61 -34.14
CA ILE A 229 16.91 -15.85 -35.23
C ILE A 229 17.79 -15.90 -36.48
N ASP A 230 19.09 -15.66 -36.31
CA ASP A 230 20.08 -15.67 -37.40
C ASP A 230 20.21 -17.07 -38.03
N ALA A 231 19.98 -18.13 -37.24
CA ALA A 231 19.91 -19.52 -37.72
C ALA A 231 18.57 -19.87 -38.42
N GLY A 232 17.67 -18.89 -38.61
CA GLY A 232 16.41 -19.04 -39.31
C GLY A 232 15.22 -19.44 -38.43
N ASN A 233 15.36 -19.41 -37.09
CA ASN A 233 14.24 -19.68 -36.19
C ASN A 233 13.34 -18.43 -36.06
N SER A 234 12.16 -18.48 -36.69
CA SER A 234 11.16 -17.40 -36.64
C SER A 234 10.28 -17.40 -35.39
N ASP A 235 10.36 -18.42 -34.53
CA ASP A 235 9.50 -18.55 -33.34
C ASP A 235 10.04 -17.75 -32.14
N VAL A 236 11.25 -17.19 -32.24
CA VAL A 236 11.82 -16.33 -31.21
C VAL A 236 11.12 -14.97 -31.21
N ARG A 237 10.53 -14.59 -30.06
CA ARG A 237 9.83 -13.31 -29.91
C ARG A 237 10.75 -12.12 -30.21
N THR A 238 10.23 -11.15 -30.97
CA THR A 238 10.86 -9.87 -31.31
C THR A 238 10.00 -8.69 -30.80
N PRO A 239 10.58 -7.52 -30.46
CA PRO A 239 12.01 -7.18 -30.54
C PRO A 239 12.86 -7.80 -29.43
N ALA A 240 12.25 -8.37 -28.38
CA ALA A 240 12.98 -9.02 -27.29
C ALA A 240 12.33 -10.35 -26.86
N ALA A 241 13.14 -11.39 -26.77
CA ALA A 241 12.74 -12.70 -26.28
C ALA A 241 12.26 -12.64 -24.81
N GLN A 242 12.79 -11.70 -24.03
CA GLN A 242 12.47 -11.51 -22.61
C GLN A 242 12.12 -10.03 -22.37
N VAL A 243 10.99 -9.76 -21.72
CA VAL A 243 10.51 -8.39 -21.43
C VAL A 243 10.88 -8.05 -19.99
N TRP A 244 11.55 -6.91 -19.81
CA TRP A 244 12.00 -6.36 -18.54
C TRP A 244 11.33 -5.01 -18.33
N GLY A 245 10.31 -4.98 -17.49
CA GLY A 245 9.56 -3.77 -17.18
C GLY A 245 8.36 -4.08 -16.31
N SER A 246 7.48 -3.10 -16.18
CA SER A 246 6.20 -3.26 -15.49
C SER A 246 5.16 -3.86 -16.44
N PRO A 247 4.25 -4.72 -15.92
CA PRO A 247 3.13 -5.21 -16.71
C PRO A 247 2.13 -4.08 -16.99
N GLU A 248 1.28 -4.32 -17.98
CA GLU A 248 0.03 -3.57 -18.16
C GLU A 248 -0.91 -3.89 -16.99
N ILE A 249 -1.54 -2.85 -16.44
CA ILE A 249 -2.58 -2.95 -15.42
C ILE A 249 -3.83 -2.34 -16.03
N SER A 250 -4.82 -3.19 -16.29
CA SER A 250 -6.16 -2.79 -16.72
C SER A 250 -7.19 -3.25 -15.68
N ASP A 251 -8.29 -2.52 -15.56
CA ASP A 251 -9.43 -2.88 -14.71
C ASP A 251 -9.10 -3.09 -13.22
N ASP A 252 -8.03 -2.48 -12.70
CA ASP A 252 -7.69 -2.49 -11.28
C ASP A 252 -8.62 -1.55 -10.53
N LEU A 253 -9.75 -2.10 -10.06
CA LEU A 253 -10.72 -1.42 -9.21
C LEU A 253 -10.63 -1.96 -7.78
N LYS A 254 -10.33 -1.07 -6.84
CA LYS A 254 -10.33 -1.34 -5.41
C LYS A 254 -11.54 -0.63 -4.80
N LEU A 255 -12.28 -1.38 -3.98
CA LEU A 255 -13.38 -0.86 -3.18
C LEU A 255 -13.06 -1.21 -1.73
N PHE A 256 -13.22 -0.23 -0.84
CA PHE A 256 -13.00 -0.42 0.59
C PHE A 256 -14.14 0.22 1.36
N VAL A 257 -14.60 -0.47 2.39
CA VAL A 257 -15.55 0.05 3.37
C VAL A 257 -14.93 -0.02 4.75
N ASN A 258 -15.20 0.99 5.57
CA ASN A 258 -14.95 0.97 7.00
C ASN A 258 -16.17 1.53 7.70
N ALA A 259 -16.76 0.80 8.63
CA ALA A 259 -17.93 1.21 9.39
C ALA A 259 -17.77 0.79 10.84
N GLY A 260 -18.25 1.64 11.73
CA GLY A 260 -18.25 1.41 13.17
C GLY A 260 -19.48 2.05 13.80
N ILE A 261 -20.02 1.41 14.82
CA ILE A 261 -21.07 1.96 15.66
C ILE A 261 -20.84 1.55 17.11
N ASP A 262 -20.88 2.55 17.99
CA ASP A 262 -20.88 2.30 19.43
C ASP A 262 -22.28 1.83 19.83
N LEU A 263 -22.33 0.67 20.47
CA LEU A 263 -23.54 0.12 21.07
C LEU A 263 -23.61 0.57 22.54
N ASP A 264 -24.77 0.37 23.18
CA ASP A 264 -24.91 0.69 24.60
C ASP A 264 -23.86 -0.07 25.46
N GLY A 265 -23.14 0.65 26.33
CA GLY A 265 -22.07 0.10 27.19
C GLY A 265 -20.67 0.22 26.57
N ASP A 266 -19.77 -0.74 26.87
CA ASP A 266 -18.40 -0.84 26.31
C ASP A 266 -18.35 -1.76 25.06
N SER A 267 -19.44 -1.80 24.26
CA SER A 267 -19.55 -2.69 23.10
C SER A 267 -19.54 -1.91 21.79
N GLU A 268 -18.77 -2.40 20.82
CA GLU A 268 -18.67 -1.83 19.47
C GLU A 268 -19.09 -2.88 18.43
N ALA A 269 -19.74 -2.45 17.35
CA ALA A 269 -19.90 -3.25 16.14
C ALA A 269 -19.14 -2.59 15.00
N TYR A 270 -18.37 -3.37 14.25
CA TYR A 270 -17.53 -2.87 13.16
C TYR A 270 -17.64 -3.75 11.92
N LEU A 271 -17.39 -3.14 10.76
CA LEU A 271 -17.24 -3.82 9.49
C LEU A 271 -16.17 -3.10 8.68
N PHE A 272 -15.19 -3.83 8.17
CA PHE A 272 -14.21 -3.28 7.25
C PHE A 272 -13.70 -4.32 6.26
N GLY A 273 -13.28 -3.86 5.08
CA GLY A 273 -12.66 -4.68 4.04
C GLY A 273 -13.00 -4.24 2.64
#